data_AF-A0AA89B9Q2-F1
#
_entry.id   AF-A0AA89B9Q2-F1
#
_cell.length_a   1.000
_cell.length_b   1.000
_cell.length_c   1.000
_cell.angle_alpha   90.00
_cell.angle_beta   90.00
_cell.angle_gamma   90.00
#
_symmetry.space_group_name_H-M   'P 1'
#
loop_
_entity.id
_entity.type
_entity.pdbx_description
1 polymer ?
#
loop_
_entity_poly.entity_id
_entity_poly.type
_entity_poly.pdbx_seq_one_letter_code
_entity_poly.pdbx_strand_id
1 'polypeptide(L)'
;MSFMKGDLLTRTRKLVKGMAMGEPVWLKAMEQAPPAHFPRAESKVKPISLPEDVYIKKFYKKHPDSKYEDAFKFCDFDPPPARVFGCRVLDLKEQGVTEEEAMAMADMEYRLEKKGKKKAYGRLRQIARLQGKKPPPNPYPSAIKEIQAEERKLVRDRFFNPDVLKIVEKLKEERAAEMQDRTRGGRADPQNLAGCPVGFDEAELRDLPFKWLEH
;
A
#
# COMPACT_ATOMS: atom_id res chain seq x y z
N MET A 1 -14.23 7.16 53.33
CA MET A 1 -15.07 7.44 52.14
C MET A 1 -14.50 8.66 51.43
N SER A 2 -13.81 8.51 50.29
CA SER A 2 -13.20 9.69 49.64
C SER A 2 -14.28 10.51 48.93
N PHE A 3 -14.43 11.77 49.34
CA PHE A 3 -15.36 12.75 48.75
C PHE A 3 -15.11 12.97 47.25
N MET A 4 -13.92 12.59 46.78
CA MET A 4 -13.40 12.83 45.44
C MET A 4 -13.33 11.58 44.55
N LYS A 5 -14.04 10.47 44.82
CA LYS A 5 -14.17 9.34 43.86
C LYS A 5 -15.60 9.30 43.29
N GLY A 6 -15.75 9.28 41.98
CA GLY A 6 -17.05 9.18 41.31
C GLY A 6 -17.16 10.01 40.03
N ASP A 7 -18.34 9.97 39.42
CA ASP A 7 -18.72 10.74 38.23
C ASP A 7 -18.76 12.26 38.52
N LEU A 8 -18.43 13.07 37.51
CA LEU A 8 -18.35 14.53 37.60
C LEU A 8 -19.66 15.13 38.12
N LEU A 9 -20.80 14.70 37.58
CA LEU A 9 -22.13 15.20 37.95
C LEU A 9 -22.42 14.94 39.43
N THR A 10 -22.08 13.74 39.93
CA THR A 10 -22.28 13.39 41.34
C THR A 10 -21.37 14.17 42.28
N ARG A 11 -20.17 14.54 41.83
CA ARG A 11 -19.20 15.34 42.60
C ARG A 11 -19.62 16.81 42.66
N THR A 12 -19.95 17.42 41.53
CA THR A 12 -20.34 18.83 41.49
C THR A 12 -21.64 19.08 42.23
N ARG A 13 -22.62 18.15 42.13
CA ARG A 13 -23.82 18.20 42.96
C ARG A 13 -23.52 18.22 44.47
N LYS A 14 -22.56 17.42 44.94
CA LYS A 14 -22.16 17.40 46.36
C LYS A 14 -21.47 18.69 46.79
N LEU A 15 -20.62 19.26 45.94
CA LEU A 15 -19.91 20.52 46.20
C LEU A 15 -20.84 21.74 46.24
N VAL A 16 -21.77 21.83 45.29
CA VAL A 16 -22.80 22.89 45.27
C VAL A 16 -23.72 22.77 46.48
N LYS A 17 -24.16 21.55 46.83
CA LYS A 17 -24.96 21.31 48.05
C LYS A 17 -24.22 21.65 49.33
N GLY A 18 -22.90 21.44 49.38
CA GLY A 18 -22.06 21.79 50.52
C GLY A 18 -21.64 23.27 50.56
N MET A 19 -22.16 24.12 49.66
CA MET A 19 -21.80 25.54 49.52
C MET A 19 -20.30 25.79 49.31
N ALA A 20 -19.52 24.76 48.97
CA ALA A 20 -18.09 24.84 48.74
C ALA A 20 -17.78 25.43 47.35
N MET A 21 -18.77 25.45 46.45
CA MET A 21 -18.67 25.95 45.08
C MET A 21 -20.03 26.54 44.67
N GLY A 22 -20.01 27.63 43.91
CA GLY A 22 -21.22 28.18 43.27
C GLY A 22 -21.78 27.23 42.20
N GLU A 23 -23.09 27.32 41.93
CA GLU A 23 -23.74 26.49 40.92
C GLU A 23 -23.19 26.82 39.52
N PRO A 24 -22.54 25.88 38.81
CA PRO A 24 -22.05 26.15 37.48
C PRO A 24 -23.20 26.10 36.46
N VAL A 25 -23.15 26.98 35.47
CA VAL A 25 -24.20 27.16 34.45
C VAL A 25 -24.58 25.85 33.74
N TRP A 26 -23.61 24.95 33.54
CA TRP A 26 -23.81 23.67 32.85
C TRP A 26 -24.47 22.59 33.71
N LEU A 27 -24.59 22.75 35.04
CA LEU A 27 -25.11 21.69 35.92
C LEU A 27 -26.55 21.33 35.58
N LYS A 28 -27.42 22.33 35.42
CA LYS A 28 -28.83 22.13 35.08
C LYS A 28 -29.01 21.41 33.75
N ALA A 29 -28.21 21.76 32.75
CA ALA A 29 -28.23 21.11 31.44
C ALA A 29 -27.78 19.63 31.54
N MET A 30 -26.73 19.36 32.31
CA MET A 30 -26.21 18.01 32.49
C MET A 30 -27.11 17.12 33.36
N GLU A 31 -27.87 17.71 34.31
CA GLU A 31 -28.89 16.98 35.06
C GLU A 31 -30.13 16.66 34.22
N GLN A 32 -30.50 17.57 33.31
CA GLN A 32 -31.58 17.34 32.35
C GLN A 32 -31.22 16.27 31.32
N ALA A 33 -29.97 16.26 30.86
CA ALA A 33 -29.47 15.32 29.86
C ALA A 33 -28.09 14.76 30.28
N PRO A 34 -28.06 13.76 31.20
CA PRO A 34 -26.81 13.14 31.59
C PRO A 34 -26.18 12.38 30.41
N PRO A 35 -24.84 12.26 30.36
CA PRO A 35 -24.18 11.49 29.33
C PRO A 35 -24.62 10.02 29.38
N ALA A 36 -24.72 9.37 28.22
CA ALA A 36 -25.13 7.97 28.12
C ALA A 36 -24.14 7.06 28.89
N HIS A 37 -24.69 6.19 29.75
CA HIS A 37 -23.91 5.19 30.47
C HIS A 37 -23.96 3.85 29.71
N PHE A 38 -22.81 3.42 29.20
CA PHE A 38 -22.67 2.08 28.63
C PHE A 38 -22.18 1.10 29.70
N PRO A 39 -22.70 -0.15 29.73
CA PRO A 39 -22.19 -1.17 30.63
C PRO A 39 -20.70 -1.35 30.38
N ARG A 40 -19.92 -1.42 31.47
CA ARG A 40 -18.48 -1.66 31.36
C ARG A 40 -18.27 -3.05 30.76
N ALA A 41 -17.67 -3.12 29.58
CA ALA A 41 -17.31 -4.39 28.97
C ALA A 41 -16.27 -5.10 29.85
N GLU A 42 -16.63 -6.25 30.41
CA GLU A 42 -15.72 -7.09 31.22
C GLU A 42 -14.75 -7.90 30.36
N SER A 43 -15.04 -8.05 29.07
CA SER A 43 -14.28 -8.89 28.14
C SER A 43 -13.63 -8.08 27.02
N LYS A 44 -12.60 -8.67 26.40
CA LYS A 44 -11.94 -8.11 25.22
C LYS A 44 -12.93 -7.99 24.07
N VAL A 45 -12.85 -6.88 23.32
CA VAL A 45 -13.66 -6.64 22.12
C VAL A 45 -13.47 -7.79 21.13
N LYS A 46 -14.57 -8.40 20.69
CA LYS A 46 -14.55 -9.50 19.72
C LYS A 46 -14.27 -8.92 18.31
N PRO A 47 -13.41 -9.55 17.50
CA PRO A 47 -13.21 -9.13 16.12
C PRO A 47 -14.50 -9.36 15.31
N ILE A 48 -14.88 -8.38 14.51
CA ILE A 48 -16.01 -8.48 13.57
C ILE A 48 -15.49 -9.23 12.33
N SER A 49 -16.17 -10.31 11.96
CA SER A 49 -15.89 -11.07 10.73
C SER A 49 -17.16 -11.22 9.91
N LEU A 50 -17.06 -11.00 8.61
CA LEU A 50 -18.17 -11.14 7.68
C LEU A 50 -18.08 -12.49 6.94
N PRO A 51 -19.21 -13.08 6.50
CA PRO A 51 -19.20 -14.35 5.79
C PRO A 51 -18.44 -14.29 4.46
N GLU A 52 -18.40 -13.12 3.79
CA GLU A 52 -17.65 -12.93 2.55
C GLU A 52 -16.13 -12.88 2.73
N ASP A 53 -15.62 -12.62 3.95
CA ASP A 53 -14.18 -12.41 4.21
C ASP A 53 -13.32 -13.60 3.78
N VAL A 54 -13.87 -14.81 3.88
CA VAL A 54 -13.20 -16.05 3.47
C VAL A 54 -12.94 -16.04 1.95
N TYR A 55 -13.92 -15.58 1.17
CA TYR A 55 -13.84 -15.53 -0.28
C TYR A 55 -12.99 -14.36 -0.77
N ILE A 56 -13.01 -13.23 -0.07
CA ILE A 56 -12.13 -12.09 -0.34
C ILE A 56 -10.65 -12.52 -0.23
N LYS A 57 -10.30 -13.30 0.81
CA LYS A 57 -8.94 -13.86 0.96
C LYS A 57 -8.59 -14.81 -0.19
N LYS A 58 -9.51 -15.68 -0.60
CA LYS A 58 -9.32 -16.59 -1.75
C LYS A 58 -9.17 -15.81 -3.06
N PHE A 59 -9.91 -14.72 -3.24
CA PHE A 59 -9.83 -13.85 -4.42
C PHE A 59 -8.45 -13.20 -4.54
N TYR A 60 -7.93 -12.58 -3.47
CA TYR A 60 -6.60 -11.97 -3.52
C TYR A 60 -5.46 -12.97 -3.67
N LYS A 61 -5.67 -14.24 -3.27
CA LYS A 61 -4.73 -15.32 -3.57
C LYS A 61 -4.71 -15.69 -5.06
N LYS A 62 -5.86 -15.63 -5.74
CA LYS A 62 -5.98 -15.89 -7.18
C LYS A 62 -5.56 -14.69 -8.05
N HIS A 63 -5.85 -13.47 -7.60
CA HIS A 63 -5.62 -12.22 -8.32
C HIS A 63 -4.79 -11.24 -7.46
N PRO A 64 -3.46 -11.45 -7.32
CA PRO A 64 -2.63 -10.58 -6.49
C PRO A 64 -2.60 -9.13 -7.02
N ASP A 65 -2.61 -8.95 -8.34
CA ASP A 65 -2.57 -7.65 -9.01
C ASP A 65 -3.77 -6.75 -8.67
N SER A 66 -4.93 -7.34 -8.34
CA SER A 66 -6.16 -6.60 -8.03
C SER A 66 -6.02 -5.71 -6.79
N LYS A 67 -5.05 -5.99 -5.90
CA LYS A 67 -4.76 -5.10 -4.76
C LYS A 67 -4.37 -3.68 -5.19
N TYR A 68 -3.67 -3.57 -6.32
CA TYR A 68 -3.19 -2.30 -6.85
C TYR A 68 -4.13 -1.77 -7.94
N GLU A 69 -4.57 -2.67 -8.83
CA GLU A 69 -5.43 -2.34 -9.95
C GLU A 69 -6.85 -1.90 -9.52
N ASP A 70 -7.41 -2.54 -8.50
CA ASP A 70 -8.75 -2.28 -7.99
C ASP A 70 -8.71 -1.84 -6.52
N ALA A 71 -7.87 -0.85 -6.23
CA ALA A 71 -7.68 -0.33 -4.88
C ALA A 71 -9.00 0.20 -4.28
N PHE A 72 -9.14 0.04 -2.95
CA PHE A 72 -10.29 0.54 -2.20
C PHE A 72 -10.34 2.07 -2.24
N LYS A 73 -11.42 2.62 -2.78
CA LYS A 73 -11.65 4.06 -2.79
C LYS A 73 -12.68 4.39 -1.71
N PHE A 74 -12.23 5.04 -0.64
CA PHE A 74 -13.06 5.36 0.51
C PHE A 74 -14.28 6.24 0.19
N CYS A 75 -14.19 7.05 -0.87
CA CYS A 75 -15.24 7.99 -1.26
C CYS A 75 -16.21 7.42 -2.31
N ASP A 76 -15.88 6.27 -2.92
CA ASP A 76 -16.74 5.67 -3.94
C ASP A 76 -17.82 4.83 -3.27
N PHE A 77 -19.04 4.88 -3.81
CA PHE A 77 -20.15 4.06 -3.34
C PHE A 77 -20.01 2.59 -3.76
N ASP A 78 -19.31 2.35 -4.87
CA ASP A 78 -19.19 1.03 -5.45
C ASP A 78 -18.22 0.16 -4.62
N PRO A 79 -18.65 -1.06 -4.24
CA PRO A 79 -17.78 -1.97 -3.50
C PRO A 79 -16.59 -2.42 -4.37
N PRO A 80 -15.43 -2.72 -3.76
CA PRO A 80 -14.30 -3.29 -4.48
C PRO A 80 -14.67 -4.61 -5.15
N PRO A 81 -14.03 -4.96 -6.29
CA PRO A 81 -14.30 -6.21 -6.99
C PRO A 81 -14.14 -7.46 -6.13
N ALA A 82 -13.21 -7.45 -5.17
CA ALA A 82 -13.04 -8.56 -4.22
C ALA A 82 -14.28 -8.78 -3.35
N ARG A 83 -14.95 -7.70 -2.94
CA ARG A 83 -16.20 -7.76 -2.17
C ARG A 83 -17.37 -8.21 -3.04
N VAL A 84 -17.49 -7.66 -4.26
CA VAL A 84 -18.49 -8.10 -5.25
C VAL A 84 -18.39 -9.59 -5.50
N PHE A 85 -17.17 -10.10 -5.69
CA PHE A 85 -16.89 -11.53 -5.84
C PHE A 85 -17.35 -12.33 -4.61
N GLY A 86 -17.01 -11.89 -3.40
CA GLY A 86 -17.40 -12.57 -2.16
C GLY A 86 -18.91 -12.65 -1.97
N CYS A 87 -19.62 -11.53 -2.18
CA CYS A 87 -21.07 -11.48 -2.13
C CYS A 87 -21.70 -12.38 -3.21
N ARG A 88 -21.19 -12.32 -4.44
CA ARG A 88 -21.71 -13.14 -5.55
C ARG A 88 -21.61 -14.64 -5.27
N VAL A 89 -20.51 -15.10 -4.66
CA VAL A 89 -20.36 -16.50 -4.25
C VAL A 89 -21.40 -16.87 -3.20
N LEU A 90 -21.69 -16.00 -2.24
CA LEU A 90 -22.73 -16.24 -1.24
C LEU A 90 -24.11 -16.31 -1.89
N ASP A 91 -24.46 -15.39 -2.78
CA ASP A 91 -25.75 -15.39 -3.50
C ASP A 91 -25.97 -16.69 -4.28
N LEU A 92 -24.91 -17.20 -4.93
CA LEU A 92 -24.97 -18.46 -5.68
C LEU A 92 -25.10 -19.67 -4.76
N LYS A 93 -24.46 -19.64 -3.58
CA LYS A 93 -24.63 -20.68 -2.56
C LYS A 93 -26.03 -20.68 -1.96
N GLU A 94 -26.65 -19.51 -1.79
CA GLU A 94 -28.05 -19.40 -1.36
C GLU A 94 -29.01 -20.01 -2.40
N GLN A 95 -28.66 -19.99 -3.69
CA GLN A 95 -29.40 -20.65 -4.77
C GLN A 95 -29.15 -22.17 -4.83
N GLY A 96 -28.33 -22.73 -3.95
CA GLY A 96 -28.04 -24.16 -3.88
C GLY A 96 -26.89 -24.63 -4.77
N VAL A 97 -26.10 -23.73 -5.35
CA VAL A 97 -24.91 -24.08 -6.14
C VAL A 97 -23.77 -24.52 -5.21
N THR A 98 -22.96 -25.48 -5.66
CA THR A 98 -21.77 -25.89 -4.90
C THR A 98 -20.76 -24.74 -4.79
N GLU A 99 -19.97 -24.71 -3.70
CA GLU A 99 -19.04 -23.60 -3.46
C GLU A 99 -17.99 -23.44 -4.58
N GLU A 100 -17.52 -24.54 -5.15
CA GLU A 100 -16.50 -24.52 -6.20
C GLU A 100 -17.04 -23.94 -7.50
N GLU A 101 -18.24 -24.38 -7.91
CA GLU A 101 -18.93 -23.86 -9.09
C GLU A 101 -19.32 -22.39 -8.90
N ALA A 102 -19.82 -22.02 -7.72
CA ALA A 102 -20.13 -20.63 -7.38
C ALA A 102 -18.89 -19.72 -7.51
N MET A 103 -17.74 -20.20 -7.02
CA MET A 103 -16.48 -19.48 -7.11
C MET A 103 -15.96 -19.37 -8.55
N ALA A 104 -16.16 -20.41 -9.37
CA ALA A 104 -15.79 -20.40 -10.78
C ALA A 104 -16.66 -19.42 -11.58
N MET A 105 -17.97 -19.38 -11.32
CA MET A 105 -18.88 -18.44 -11.96
C MET A 105 -18.54 -17.00 -11.60
N ALA A 106 -18.34 -16.70 -10.32
CA ALA A 106 -17.94 -15.36 -9.87
C ALA A 106 -16.58 -14.93 -10.47
N ASP A 107 -15.63 -15.85 -10.62
CA ASP A 107 -14.33 -15.56 -11.24
C ASP A 107 -14.47 -15.27 -12.74
N MET A 108 -15.36 -15.99 -13.42
CA MET A 108 -15.68 -15.75 -14.83
C MET A 108 -16.33 -14.37 -15.03
N GLU A 109 -17.29 -14.00 -14.18
CA GLU A 109 -17.92 -12.68 -14.18
C GLU A 109 -16.88 -11.56 -14.02
N TYR A 110 -16.01 -11.66 -13.00
CA TYR A 110 -14.93 -10.69 -12.78
C TYR A 110 -13.98 -10.56 -13.99
N ARG A 111 -13.56 -11.68 -14.58
CA ARG A 111 -12.68 -11.66 -15.76
C ARG A 111 -13.36 -11.02 -16.97
N LEU A 112 -14.67 -11.25 -17.15
CA LEU A 112 -15.44 -10.65 -18.23
C LEU A 112 -15.55 -9.14 -18.07
N GLU A 113 -15.83 -8.64 -16.86
CA GLU A 113 -15.84 -7.21 -16.57
C GLU A 113 -14.48 -6.57 -16.84
N LYS A 114 -13.39 -7.20 -16.38
CA LYS A 114 -12.02 -6.73 -16.61
C LYS A 114 -11.69 -6.65 -18.10
N LYS A 115 -12.07 -7.67 -18.88
CA LYS A 115 -11.93 -7.67 -20.34
C LYS A 115 -12.79 -6.57 -21.00
N GLY A 116 -14.01 -6.36 -20.52
CA GLY A 116 -14.91 -5.31 -20.98
C GLY A 116 -14.32 -3.91 -20.79
N LYS A 117 -13.84 -3.61 -19.57
CA LYS A 117 -13.16 -2.34 -19.23
C LYS A 117 -11.91 -2.11 -20.09
N LYS A 118 -11.09 -3.14 -20.32
CA LYS A 118 -9.92 -3.05 -21.23
C LYS A 118 -10.32 -2.75 -22.68
N LYS A 119 -11.36 -3.38 -23.20
CA LYS A 119 -11.89 -3.11 -24.56
C LYS A 119 -12.44 -1.69 -24.67
N ALA A 120 -13.21 -1.24 -23.67
CA ALA A 120 -13.74 0.12 -23.62
C ALA A 120 -12.62 1.17 -23.61
N TYR A 121 -11.60 0.97 -22.78
CA TYR A 121 -10.41 1.81 -22.76
C TYR A 121 -9.66 1.83 -24.10
N GLY A 122 -9.51 0.66 -24.74
CA GLY A 122 -8.92 0.56 -26.08
C GLY A 122 -9.65 1.43 -27.11
N ARG A 123 -10.99 1.40 -27.11
CA ARG A 123 -11.83 2.25 -27.97
C ARG A 123 -11.67 3.73 -27.64
N LEU A 124 -11.75 4.11 -26.36
CA LEU A 124 -11.56 5.49 -25.92
C LEU A 124 -10.18 6.04 -26.30
N ARG A 125 -9.15 5.21 -26.20
CA ARG A 125 -7.78 5.56 -26.61
C ARG A 125 -7.68 5.79 -28.13
N GLN A 126 -8.35 4.98 -28.94
CA GLN A 126 -8.41 5.20 -30.39
C GLN A 126 -9.12 6.52 -30.74
N ILE A 127 -10.26 6.79 -30.10
CA ILE A 127 -11.01 8.04 -30.28
C ILE A 127 -10.16 9.25 -29.87
N ALA A 128 -9.50 9.19 -28.71
CA ALA A 128 -8.66 10.29 -28.23
C ALA A 128 -7.51 10.60 -29.20
N ARG A 129 -6.88 9.57 -29.78
CA ARG A 129 -5.84 9.73 -30.81
C ARG A 129 -6.37 10.42 -32.07
N LEU A 130 -7.54 10.00 -32.57
CA LEU A 130 -8.17 10.63 -33.73
C LEU A 130 -8.54 12.10 -33.48
N GLN A 131 -8.91 12.43 -32.23
CA GLN A 131 -9.23 13.80 -31.81
C GLN A 131 -7.99 14.65 -31.47
N GLY A 132 -6.79 14.08 -31.50
CA GLY A 132 -5.56 14.76 -31.06
C GLY A 132 -5.51 15.07 -29.55
N LYS A 133 -6.40 14.47 -28.74
CA LYS A 133 -6.46 14.66 -27.29
C LYS A 133 -5.62 13.61 -26.57
N LYS A 134 -5.19 13.93 -25.34
CA LYS A 134 -4.54 12.95 -24.47
C LYS A 134 -5.53 11.81 -24.15
N PRO A 135 -5.11 10.54 -24.21
CA PRO A 135 -5.98 9.42 -23.88
C PRO A 135 -6.36 9.47 -22.39
N PRO A 136 -7.53 8.91 -22.02
CA PRO A 136 -7.91 8.80 -20.63
C PRO A 136 -6.89 7.98 -19.82
N PRO A 137 -6.91 8.07 -18.48
CA PRO A 137 -6.10 7.22 -17.63
C PRO A 137 -6.37 5.74 -17.88
N ASN A 138 -5.32 4.91 -17.78
CA ASN A 138 -5.47 3.46 -17.92
C ASN A 138 -6.30 2.92 -16.75
N PRO A 139 -7.39 2.17 -16.99
CA PRO A 139 -8.21 1.61 -15.93
C PRO A 139 -7.47 0.59 -15.05
N TYR A 140 -6.39 -0.01 -15.56
CA TYR A 140 -5.60 -1.02 -14.85
C TYR A 140 -4.12 -0.67 -14.93
N PRO A 141 -3.64 0.26 -14.09
CA PRO A 141 -2.23 0.57 -14.02
C PRO A 141 -1.50 -0.62 -13.36
N SER A 142 -0.50 -1.16 -14.04
CA SER A 142 0.40 -2.11 -13.41
C SER A 142 1.32 -1.33 -12.47
N ALA A 143 1.37 -1.71 -11.20
CA ALA A 143 2.23 -1.08 -10.18
C ALA A 143 3.69 -0.92 -10.66
N ILE A 144 4.21 -1.93 -11.36
CA ILE A 144 5.56 -1.92 -11.95
C ILE A 144 5.73 -0.76 -12.95
N LYS A 145 4.74 -0.47 -13.79
CA LYS A 145 4.85 0.62 -14.79
C LYS A 145 4.75 2.00 -14.15
N GLU A 146 4.05 2.13 -13.03
CA GLU A 146 4.01 3.39 -12.27
C GLU A 146 5.37 3.66 -11.64
N ILE A 147 5.93 2.67 -10.93
CA ILE A 147 7.28 2.75 -10.36
C ILE A 147 8.32 3.04 -11.46
N GLN A 148 8.28 2.29 -12.58
CA GLN A 148 9.18 2.54 -13.69
C GLN A 148 8.98 3.92 -14.34
N ALA A 149 7.77 4.47 -14.37
CA ALA A 149 7.53 5.80 -14.91
C ALA A 149 8.12 6.90 -14.02
N GLU A 150 8.08 6.70 -12.70
CA GLU A 150 8.76 7.57 -11.72
C GLU A 150 10.28 7.44 -11.84
N GLU A 151 10.81 6.22 -11.84
CA GLU A 151 12.24 5.94 -11.97
C GLU A 151 12.82 6.41 -13.30
N ARG A 152 12.08 6.31 -14.41
CA ARG A 152 12.56 6.76 -15.73
C ARG A 152 13.01 8.21 -15.75
N LYS A 153 12.40 9.08 -14.93
CA LYS A 153 12.83 10.47 -14.78
C LYS A 153 14.22 10.51 -14.15
N LEU A 154 14.38 9.82 -13.02
CA LEU A 154 15.65 9.74 -12.29
C LEU A 154 16.75 9.05 -13.11
N VAL A 155 16.42 7.99 -13.85
CA VAL A 155 17.34 7.29 -14.76
C VAL A 155 17.77 8.22 -15.89
N ARG A 156 16.84 8.97 -16.49
CA ARG A 156 17.18 9.98 -17.50
C ARG A 156 18.15 11.00 -16.91
N ASP A 157 17.89 11.50 -15.71
CA ASP A 157 18.76 12.49 -15.08
C ASP A 157 20.16 11.93 -14.78
N ARG A 158 20.30 10.65 -14.41
CA ARG A 158 21.64 10.01 -14.22
C ARG A 158 22.53 10.07 -15.45
N PHE A 159 21.95 9.94 -16.65
CA PHE A 159 22.72 9.90 -17.90
C PHE A 159 22.82 11.24 -18.61
N PHE A 160 21.85 12.15 -18.40
CA PHE A 160 21.74 13.39 -19.17
C PHE A 160 21.91 14.66 -18.33
N ASN A 161 21.98 14.57 -16.99
CA ASN A 161 22.24 15.73 -16.15
C ASN A 161 23.75 16.05 -16.14
N PRO A 162 24.16 17.26 -16.57
CA PRO A 162 25.57 17.64 -16.65
C PRO A 162 26.27 17.62 -15.29
N ASP A 163 25.57 17.88 -14.19
CA ASP A 163 26.18 17.89 -12.86
C ASP A 163 26.47 16.48 -12.35
N VAL A 164 25.60 15.52 -12.69
CA VAL A 164 25.81 14.09 -12.37
C VAL A 164 26.98 13.54 -13.19
N LEU A 165 27.07 13.90 -14.47
CA LEU A 165 28.20 13.48 -15.32
C LEU A 165 29.54 14.01 -14.79
N LYS A 166 29.60 15.28 -14.37
CA LYS A 166 30.81 15.86 -13.74
C LYS A 166 31.22 15.12 -12.47
N ILE A 167 30.25 14.70 -11.65
CA ILE A 167 30.53 13.91 -10.44
C ILE A 167 31.09 12.53 -10.81
N VAL A 168 30.52 11.87 -11.82
CA VAL A 168 31.00 10.58 -12.32
C VAL A 168 32.41 10.68 -12.93
N GLU A 169 32.71 11.75 -13.66
CA GLU A 169 34.05 12.02 -14.20
C GLU A 169 35.07 12.20 -13.08
N LYS A 170 34.77 13.02 -12.05
CA LYS A 170 35.63 13.19 -10.87
C LYS A 170 35.89 11.87 -10.15
N LEU A 171 34.85 11.05 -9.95
CA LEU A 171 35.00 9.71 -9.34
C LEU A 171 35.89 8.78 -10.17
N LYS A 172 35.84 8.86 -11.51
CA LYS A 172 36.72 8.09 -12.39
C LYS A 172 38.17 8.57 -12.30
N GLU A 173 38.38 9.88 -12.23
CA GLU A 173 39.70 10.49 -12.05
C GLU A 173 40.31 10.10 -10.70
N GLU A 174 39.55 10.17 -9.61
CA GLU A 174 39.97 9.75 -8.27
C GLU A 174 40.33 8.26 -8.22
N ARG A 175 39.50 7.40 -8.83
CA ARG A 175 39.75 5.96 -8.92
C ARG A 175 40.98 5.62 -9.77
N ALA A 176 41.21 6.37 -10.84
CA ALA A 176 42.40 6.21 -11.69
C ALA A 176 43.68 6.67 -10.95
N ALA A 177 43.61 7.76 -10.18
CA ALA A 177 44.71 8.23 -9.34
C ALA A 177 45.05 7.23 -8.23
N GLU A 178 44.06 6.69 -7.53
CA GLU A 178 44.25 5.65 -6.51
C GLU A 178 44.88 4.38 -7.10
N MET A 179 44.47 3.98 -8.31
CA MET A 179 45.07 2.85 -9.02
C MET A 179 46.51 3.14 -9.45
N GLN A 180 46.81 4.35 -9.92
CA GLN A 180 48.19 4.76 -10.23
C GLN A 180 49.07 4.80 -8.98
N ASP A 181 48.57 5.27 -7.85
CA ASP A 181 49.30 5.26 -6.57
C ASP A 181 49.56 3.84 -6.07
N ARG A 182 48.59 2.92 -6.21
CA ARG A 182 48.79 1.48 -5.97
C ARG A 182 49.83 0.86 -6.89
N THR A 183 49.92 1.30 -8.14
CA THR A 183 50.89 0.79 -9.13
C THR A 183 52.28 1.41 -8.95
N ARG A 184 52.35 2.65 -8.44
CA ARG A 184 53.58 3.40 -8.18
C ARG A 184 54.21 3.07 -6.82
N GLY A 185 53.44 2.52 -5.88
CA GLY A 185 53.87 1.97 -4.60
C GLY A 185 54.60 0.62 -4.67
N GLY A 186 55.08 0.20 -5.85
CA GLY A 186 55.87 -1.01 -6.02
C GLY A 186 57.34 -0.86 -5.57
N ARG A 187 57.59 -0.79 -4.26
CA ARG A 187 58.85 -1.27 -3.64
C ARG A 187 58.56 -2.05 -2.34
N ALA A 188 58.57 -3.37 -2.52
CA ALA A 188 58.83 -4.48 -1.60
C ALA A 188 58.77 -4.28 -0.08
N ASP A 189 57.87 -5.04 0.57
CA ASP A 189 58.14 -5.78 1.80
C ASP A 189 57.65 -7.23 1.62
N PRO A 190 58.53 -8.25 1.68
CA PRO A 190 58.14 -9.64 1.50
C PRO A 190 57.84 -10.26 2.88
N GLN A 191 56.62 -10.10 3.38
CA GLN A 191 56.07 -10.93 4.47
C GLN A 191 54.58 -10.65 4.67
N ASN A 192 53.73 -11.21 3.80
CA ASN A 192 52.38 -11.67 4.16
C ASN A 192 51.71 -12.29 2.93
N LEU A 193 52.04 -13.54 2.67
CA LEU A 193 51.24 -14.42 1.82
C LEU A 193 50.16 -15.06 2.69
N ALA A 194 48.98 -14.46 2.72
CA ALA A 194 47.76 -15.12 3.17
C ALA A 194 46.52 -14.51 2.49
N GLY A 195 46.19 -15.06 1.32
CA GLY A 195 44.82 -15.40 0.89
C GLY A 195 43.76 -14.32 0.80
N CYS A 196 43.49 -13.83 -0.42
CA CYS A 196 42.32 -14.22 -1.25
C CYS A 196 42.00 -13.09 -2.26
N PRO A 197 41.97 -13.37 -3.57
CA PRO A 197 41.37 -12.46 -4.54
C PRO A 197 39.87 -12.76 -4.60
N VAL A 198 39.03 -11.79 -4.27
CA VAL A 198 37.67 -11.79 -4.80
C VAL A 198 37.67 -10.74 -5.90
N GLY A 199 37.93 -11.22 -7.13
CA GLY A 199 37.64 -10.45 -8.32
C GLY A 199 36.17 -10.09 -8.30
N PHE A 200 35.87 -8.80 -8.32
CA PHE A 200 34.55 -8.33 -8.72
C PHE A 200 34.71 -7.89 -10.17
N ASP A 201 34.57 -8.86 -11.08
CA ASP A 201 34.60 -8.60 -12.50
C ASP A 201 33.39 -7.73 -12.87
N GLU A 202 33.68 -6.54 -13.41
CA GLU A 202 32.69 -5.61 -13.97
C GLU A 202 31.89 -6.22 -15.15
N ALA A 203 32.26 -7.42 -15.60
CA ALA A 203 31.53 -8.21 -16.59
C ALA A 203 30.29 -8.92 -16.00
N GLU A 204 30.27 -9.29 -14.72
CA GLU A 204 29.07 -9.91 -14.10
C GLU A 204 27.93 -8.90 -13.88
N LEU A 205 28.21 -7.59 -13.87
CA LEU A 205 27.17 -6.56 -13.79
C LEU A 205 26.56 -6.19 -15.15
N ARG A 206 27.16 -6.64 -16.25
CA ARG A 206 26.65 -6.40 -17.62
C ARG A 206 25.85 -7.58 -18.18
N ASP A 207 26.08 -8.79 -17.68
CA ASP A 207 25.44 -10.02 -18.17
C ASP A 207 24.56 -10.74 -17.14
N LEU A 208 24.01 -10.03 -16.14
CA LEU A 208 22.84 -10.56 -15.44
C LEU A 208 21.60 -10.38 -16.32
N PRO A 209 21.04 -11.45 -16.93
CA PRO A 209 19.71 -11.34 -17.50
C PRO A 209 18.75 -10.94 -16.37
N PHE A 210 18.02 -9.86 -16.61
CA PHE A 210 16.80 -9.48 -15.90
C PHE A 210 15.84 -10.69 -15.83
N LYS A 211 16.04 -11.56 -14.85
CA LYS A 211 15.16 -12.69 -14.52
C LYS A 211 14.90 -12.71 -13.02
N TRP A 212 14.39 -11.62 -12.49
CA TRP A 212 13.69 -11.63 -11.21
C TRP A 212 12.58 -10.58 -11.23
N LEU A 213 11.41 -10.98 -11.73
CA LEU A 213 10.05 -10.74 -11.16
C LEU A 213 8.98 -11.15 -12.20
N GLU A 214 8.96 -12.45 -12.52
CA GLU A 214 7.72 -13.14 -12.87
C GLU A 214 7.52 -14.22 -11.80
N HIS A 215 6.73 -13.91 -10.77
CA HIS A 215 5.96 -14.83 -9.95
C HIS A 215 4.89 -14.05 -9.17
#